data_AF-A0AA86UNE3-F1
#
_entry.id   AF-A0AA86UNE3-F1
#
_cell.length_a   1.000
_cell.length_b   1.000
_cell.length_c   1.000
_cell.angle_alpha   90.00
_cell.angle_beta   90.00
_cell.angle_gamma   90.00
#
_symmetry.space_group_name_H-M   'P 1'
#
loop_
_entity.id
_entity.type
_entity.pdbx_description
1 polymer ?
#
loop_
_entity_poly.entity_id
_entity_poly.type
_entity_poly.pdbx_seq_one_letter_code
_entity_poly.pdbx_strand_id
1 'polypeptide(L)'
;MNKDVKPPPKEGYEYKFGKNGWRAQKIITTEQKQAKGQQLRQAKQLKQQIEPQPQQNDISLIQTVEDLKQQLRQLSEQKQQPVSMPEPVQINMYSNIKDQKDKISESY
;
A
#
# COMPACT_ATOMS: atom_id res chain seq x y z
N MET A 1 -54.46 20.60 -30.22
CA MET A 1 -54.01 19.84 -29.03
C MET A 1 -54.39 20.64 -27.79
N ASN A 2 -55.27 20.10 -26.94
CA ASN A 2 -55.78 20.79 -25.75
C ASN A 2 -54.65 21.02 -24.74
N LYS A 3 -54.19 22.27 -24.59
CA LYS A 3 -53.11 22.64 -23.65
C LYS A 3 -53.60 22.83 -22.21
N ASP A 4 -54.90 22.70 -21.98
CA ASP A 4 -55.56 23.03 -20.71
C ASP A 4 -55.89 21.80 -19.84
N VAL A 5 -55.53 20.60 -20.27
CA VAL A 5 -55.73 19.38 -19.47
C VAL A 5 -54.61 19.28 -18.45
N LYS A 6 -54.94 19.46 -17.16
CA LYS A 6 -54.04 19.14 -16.06
C LYS A 6 -53.71 17.63 -16.13
N PRO A 7 -52.42 17.24 -16.21
CA PRO A 7 -52.05 15.84 -16.18
C PRO A 7 -52.57 15.17 -14.91
N PRO A 8 -52.82 13.84 -14.95
CA PRO A 8 -53.28 13.12 -13.77
C PRO A 8 -52.29 13.29 -12.60
N PRO A 9 -52.78 13.32 -11.36
CA PRO A 9 -51.91 13.45 -10.18
C PRO A 9 -50.95 12.27 -10.10
N LYS A 10 -49.72 12.56 -9.66
CA LYS A 10 -48.65 11.58 -9.48
C LYS A 10 -48.13 11.69 -8.07
N GLU A 11 -48.16 10.58 -7.34
CA GLU A 11 -47.74 10.54 -5.93
C GLU A 11 -46.29 11.00 -5.77
N GLY A 12 -46.05 11.91 -4.82
CA GLY A 12 -44.75 12.54 -4.61
C GLY A 12 -44.36 13.62 -5.63
N TYR A 13 -45.29 14.08 -6.48
CA TYR A 13 -45.07 15.16 -7.45
C TYR A 13 -46.18 16.23 -7.40
N GLU A 14 -45.78 17.50 -7.46
CA GLU A 14 -46.66 18.65 -7.59
C GLU A 14 -46.61 19.18 -9.03
N TYR A 15 -47.77 19.33 -9.67
CA TYR A 15 -47.84 19.90 -11.02
C TYR A 15 -47.91 21.42 -10.97
N LYS A 16 -46.96 22.08 -11.66
CA LYS A 16 -46.96 23.54 -11.83
C LYS A 16 -47.20 23.89 -13.30
N PHE A 17 -48.05 24.86 -13.55
CA PHE A 17 -48.28 25.37 -14.90
C PHE A 17 -47.21 26.42 -15.25
N GLY A 18 -46.59 26.28 -16.41
CA GLY A 18 -45.58 27.22 -16.91
C GLY A 18 -45.77 27.53 -18.39
N LYS A 19 -44.82 28.26 -18.99
CA LYS A 19 -44.88 28.73 -20.39
C LYS A 19 -45.13 27.60 -21.42
N ASN A 20 -44.75 26.37 -21.11
CA ASN A 20 -44.86 25.20 -21.98
C ASN A 20 -45.92 24.18 -21.51
N GLY A 21 -46.85 24.59 -20.63
CA GLY A 21 -47.88 23.73 -20.06
C GLY A 21 -47.54 23.20 -18.67
N TRP A 22 -48.22 22.13 -18.27
CA TRP A 22 -48.06 21.51 -16.96
C TRP A 22 -46.77 20.70 -16.87
N ARG A 23 -45.96 20.96 -15.83
CA ARG A 23 -44.78 20.17 -15.49
C ARG A 23 -44.93 19.55 -14.11
N ALA A 24 -44.52 18.30 -13.96
CA ALA A 24 -44.42 17.64 -12.66
C ALA A 24 -43.11 18.05 -11.97
N GLN A 25 -43.19 18.52 -10.73
CA GLN A 25 -42.05 18.80 -9.86
C GLN A 25 -42.07 17.81 -8.70
N LYS A 26 -40.96 17.11 -8.45
CA LYS A 26 -40.87 16.19 -7.29
C LYS A 26 -41.02 16.98 -5.98
N ILE A 27 -41.91 16.53 -5.11
CA ILE A 27 -42.05 17.06 -3.75
C ILE A 27 -40.89 16.47 -2.94
N ILE A 28 -39.96 17.31 -2.52
CA ILE A 28 -38.86 16.92 -1.63
C ILE A 28 -39.26 17.33 -0.23
N THR A 29 -39.42 16.36 0.67
CA THR A 29 -39.73 16.66 2.07
C THR A 29 -38.53 17.29 2.78
N THR A 30 -38.79 18.03 3.86
CA THR A 30 -37.72 18.60 4.70
C THR A 30 -36.77 17.52 5.21
N GLU A 31 -37.31 16.36 5.57
CA GLU A 31 -36.55 15.18 5.99
C GLU A 31 -35.65 14.64 4.87
N GLN A 32 -36.17 14.48 3.65
CA GLN A 32 -35.37 14.06 2.49
C GLN A 32 -34.25 15.07 2.18
N LYS A 33 -34.53 16.37 2.33
CA LYS A 33 -33.53 17.43 2.17
C LYS A 33 -32.42 17.32 3.23
N GLN A 34 -32.79 17.06 4.48
CA GLN A 34 -31.85 16.87 5.59
C GLN A 34 -31.00 15.61 5.38
N ALA A 35 -31.62 14.48 5.04
CA ALA A 35 -30.94 13.21 4.77
C ALA A 35 -29.94 13.36 3.61
N LYS A 36 -30.36 13.99 2.50
CA LYS A 36 -29.46 14.28 1.37
C LYS A 36 -28.30 15.19 1.78
N GLY A 37 -28.56 16.19 2.62
CA GLY A 37 -27.53 17.08 3.17
C GLY A 37 -26.54 16.37 4.11
N GLN A 38 -26.98 15.38 4.87
CA GLN A 38 -26.10 14.54 5.69
C GLN A 38 -25.25 13.61 4.81
N GLN A 39 -25.84 12.95 3.82
CA GLN A 39 -25.13 12.10 2.86
C GLN A 39 -24.05 12.88 2.08
N LEU A 40 -24.37 14.09 1.62
CA LEU A 40 -23.40 14.97 0.96
C LEU A 40 -22.22 15.35 1.86
N ARG A 41 -22.48 15.60 3.15
CA ARG A 41 -21.43 15.91 4.13
C ARG A 41 -20.52 14.70 4.39
N GLN A 42 -21.10 13.53 4.57
CA GLN A 42 -20.34 12.28 4.74
C GLN A 42 -19.50 11.96 3.49
N ALA A 43 -20.08 12.08 2.29
CA ALA A 43 -19.36 11.87 1.04
C ALA A 43 -18.20 12.85 0.87
N LYS A 44 -18.36 14.12 1.27
CA LYS A 44 -17.28 15.12 1.23
C LYS A 44 -16.16 14.78 2.23
N GLN A 45 -16.50 14.32 3.43
CA GLN A 45 -15.51 13.88 4.41
C GLN A 45 -14.73 12.65 3.93
N LEU A 46 -15.41 11.65 3.40
CA LEU A 46 -14.77 10.48 2.80
C LEU A 46 -13.87 10.87 1.63
N LYS A 47 -14.32 11.79 0.76
CA LYS A 47 -13.48 12.30 -0.33
C LYS A 47 -12.21 12.97 0.20
N GLN A 48 -12.26 13.73 1.29
CA GLN A 48 -11.07 14.34 1.90
C GLN A 48 -10.14 13.30 2.54
N GLN A 49 -10.69 12.19 3.06
CA GLN A 49 -9.88 11.09 3.61
C GLN A 49 -9.23 10.24 2.52
N ILE A 50 -9.86 10.15 1.35
CA ILE A 50 -9.42 9.31 0.22
C ILE A 50 -8.69 10.15 -0.84
N GLU A 51 -8.67 11.48 -0.73
CA GLU A 51 -7.88 12.33 -1.62
C GLU A 51 -6.43 11.89 -1.50
N PRO A 52 -5.85 11.31 -2.58
CA PRO A 52 -4.55 10.70 -2.50
C PRO A 52 -3.55 11.80 -2.14
N GLN A 53 -2.86 11.63 -1.00
CA GLN A 53 -1.68 12.45 -0.74
C GLN A 53 -0.76 12.28 -1.95
N PRO A 54 -0.37 13.37 -2.62
CA PRO A 54 0.55 13.27 -3.72
C PRO A 54 1.89 12.76 -3.19
N GLN A 55 2.25 11.53 -3.59
CA GLN A 55 3.61 11.12 -3.95
C GLN A 55 4.73 11.24 -2.89
N GLN A 56 4.44 11.25 -1.58
CA GLN A 56 5.53 11.07 -0.61
C GLN A 56 6.04 9.61 -0.55
N ASN A 57 5.17 8.63 -0.79
CA ASN A 57 5.55 7.22 -0.77
C ASN A 57 6.42 6.82 -1.98
N ASP A 58 6.19 7.44 -3.14
CA ASP A 58 6.92 7.08 -4.37
C ASP A 58 8.37 7.56 -4.34
N ILE A 59 8.62 8.76 -3.78
CA ILE A 59 9.99 9.30 -3.62
C ILE A 59 10.78 8.46 -2.61
N SER A 60 10.13 8.05 -1.51
CA SER A 60 10.78 7.21 -0.49
C SER A 60 11.19 5.83 -1.02
N LEU A 61 10.37 5.21 -1.87
CA LEU A 61 10.69 3.90 -2.45
C LEU A 61 11.81 4.00 -3.49
N ILE A 62 11.83 5.03 -4.33
CA ILE A 62 12.89 5.23 -5.33
C ILE A 62 14.25 5.45 -4.64
N GLN A 63 14.29 6.31 -3.61
CA GLN A 63 15.52 6.56 -2.84
C GLN A 63 16.02 5.28 -2.16
N THR A 64 15.11 4.49 -1.56
CA THR A 64 15.45 3.22 -0.90
C THR A 64 16.03 2.20 -1.88
N VAL A 65 15.47 2.12 -3.10
CA VAL A 65 15.98 1.20 -4.14
C VAL A 65 17.35 1.63 -4.63
N GLU A 66 17.61 2.93 -4.75
CA GLU A 66 18.92 3.45 -5.16
C GLU A 66 19.99 3.20 -4.08
N ASP A 67 19.66 3.45 -2.81
CA ASP A 67 20.56 3.21 -1.68
C ASP A 67 20.91 1.71 -1.55
N LEU A 68 19.93 0.82 -1.72
CA LEU A 68 20.16 -0.63 -1.71
C LEU A 68 21.11 -1.07 -2.85
N LYS A 69 20.99 -0.48 -4.04
CA LYS A 69 21.90 -0.77 -5.16
C LYS A 69 23.33 -0.33 -4.85
N GLN A 70 23.52 0.82 -4.19
CA GLN A 70 24.84 1.30 -3.81
C GLN A 70 25.48 0.40 -2.74
N GLN A 71 24.71 -0.02 -1.73
CA GLN A 71 25.19 -0.97 -0.71
C GLN A 71 25.62 -2.31 -1.33
N LEU A 72 24.85 -2.83 -2.30
CA LEU A 72 25.18 -4.08 -2.97
C LEU A 72 26.50 -3.99 -3.76
N ARG A 73 26.77 -2.83 -4.39
CA ARG A 73 28.04 -2.58 -5.09
C ARG A 73 29.22 -2.64 -4.12
N GLN A 74 29.15 -1.96 -2.98
CA GLN A 74 30.22 -1.96 -1.98
C GLN A 74 30.52 -3.37 -1.45
N LEU A 75 29.48 -4.18 -1.20
CA LEU A 75 29.65 -5.57 -0.79
C LEU A 75 30.26 -6.44 -1.89
N SER A 76 29.94 -6.16 -3.16
CA SER A 76 30.52 -6.90 -4.30
C SER A 76 32.00 -6.59 -4.52
N GLU A 77 32.41 -5.34 -4.29
CA GLU A 77 33.81 -4.90 -4.42
C GLU A 77 34.70 -5.48 -3.31
N GLN A 78 34.16 -5.69 -2.10
CA GLN A 78 34.90 -6.34 -1.00
C GLN A 78 35.28 -7.80 -1.29
N LYS A 79 34.61 -8.48 -2.22
CA LYS A 79 34.87 -9.90 -2.54
C LYS A 79 35.81 -10.12 -3.73
N GLN A 80 36.36 -9.07 -4.35
CA GLN A 80 37.32 -9.19 -5.44
C GLN A 80 38.74 -8.72 -5.07
N GLN A 81 39.23 -9.11 -3.88
CA GLN A 81 40.68 -9.07 -3.65
C GLN A 81 41.34 -10.27 -4.37
N PRO A 82 42.36 -10.05 -5.21
CA PRO A 82 43.15 -11.13 -5.79
C PRO A 82 43.90 -11.85 -4.65
N VAL A 83 43.67 -13.16 -4.49
CA VAL A 83 44.35 -13.97 -3.49
C VAL A 83 45.83 -14.07 -3.86
N SER A 84 46.69 -13.29 -3.19
CA SER A 84 48.13 -13.54 -3.16
C SER A 84 48.38 -14.79 -2.30
N MET A 85 49.15 -15.76 -2.83
CA MET A 85 49.51 -16.98 -2.09
C MET A 85 50.30 -16.63 -0.82
N PRO A 86 49.88 -17.07 0.38
CA PRO A 86 50.68 -16.95 1.59
C PRO A 86 51.75 -18.06 1.67
N GLU A 87 52.95 -17.71 2.17
CA GLU A 87 54.07 -18.65 2.38
C GLU A 87 53.71 -19.79 3.35
N PRO A 88 54.25 -21.00 3.14
CA PRO A 88 53.97 -22.14 4.01
C PRO A 88 54.59 -21.96 5.40
N VAL A 89 53.73 -21.87 6.41
CA VAL A 89 54.11 -21.91 7.83
C VAL A 89 54.52 -23.35 8.20
N GLN A 90 55.75 -23.53 8.69
CA GLN A 90 56.23 -24.82 9.19
C GLN A 90 55.65 -25.11 10.59
N ILE A 91 54.96 -26.24 10.75
CA ILE A 91 54.38 -26.69 12.03
C ILE A 91 55.23 -27.85 12.56
N ASN A 92 55.85 -27.67 13.74
CA ASN A 92 56.56 -28.74 14.46
C ASN A 92 55.56 -29.59 15.27
N MET A 93 55.37 -30.85 14.87
CA MET A 93 54.27 -31.74 15.30
C MET A 93 54.71 -32.93 16.18
N TYR A 94 55.61 -32.75 17.14
CA TYR A 94 55.98 -33.88 18.02
C TYR A 94 56.08 -33.50 19.49
N SER A 95 55.02 -33.79 20.24
CA SER A 95 55.07 -34.42 21.57
C SER A 95 53.66 -34.50 22.15
N ASN A 96 53.00 -35.66 22.08
CA ASN A 96 52.49 -36.38 23.28
C ASN A 96 51.65 -37.65 22.90
N ILE A 97 52.19 -38.54 22.05
CA ILE A 97 51.52 -39.80 21.67
C ILE A 97 51.66 -40.88 22.76
N LYS A 98 52.48 -40.64 23.80
CA LYS A 98 52.78 -41.66 24.82
C LYS A 98 51.59 -41.96 25.74
N ASP A 99 50.67 -41.02 25.92
CA ASP A 99 49.56 -41.14 26.86
C ASP A 99 48.26 -41.74 26.27
N GLN A 100 48.18 -41.95 24.95
CA GLN A 100 46.97 -42.53 24.33
C GLN A 100 47.02 -44.04 24.12
N LYS A 101 48.17 -44.68 24.37
CA LYS A 101 48.33 -46.13 24.17
C LYS A 101 47.65 -46.97 25.28
N ASP A 102 47.36 -46.37 26.43
CA ASP A 102 46.73 -47.07 27.56
C ASP A 102 45.18 -47.05 27.52
N LYS A 103 44.56 -46.25 26.64
CA LYS A 103 43.09 -46.15 26.55
C LYS A 103 42.44 -47.04 25.49
N ILE A 104 43.23 -47.73 24.66
CA ILE A 104 42.71 -48.57 23.57
C ILE A 104 42.43 -50.02 24.04
N SER A 105 42.84 -50.39 25.25
CA SER A 105 42.78 -51.78 25.75
C SER A 105 41.55 -52.17 26.58
N GLU A 106 40.50 -51.35 26.69
CA GLU A 106 39.37 -51.63 27.61
C GLU A 106 37.97 -51.80 26.97
N SER A 107 37.84 -51.71 25.64
CA SER A 107 36.56 -52.02 24.97
C SER A 107 36.66 -53.35 24.21
N TYR A 108 36.56 -54.44 24.97
CA TYR A 108 36.10 -55.75 24.49
C TYR A 108 34.61 -55.71 24.15
#